data_AF-A0A2W5F479-F1
#
_entry.id   AF-A0A2W5F479-F1
#
_cell.length_a   1.000
_cell.length_b   1.000
_cell.length_c   1.000
_cell.angle_alpha   90.00
_cell.angle_beta   90.00
_cell.angle_gamma   90.00
#
_symmetry.space_group_name_H-M   'P 1'
#
loop_
_entity.id
_entity.type
_entity.pdbx_description
1 polymer ?
#
loop_
_entity_poly.entity_id
_entity_poly.type
_entity_poly.pdbx_seq_one_letter_code
_entity_poly.pdbx_strand_id
1 'polypeptide(L)' 'GDAMKQKVENFFMELPKKDLACFQGFTQGKNTAYIKVDPSFYQTIIDARKSVIGG' A
#
# COMPACT_ATOMS: atom_id res chain seq x y z
N GLY A 1 9.19 -2.42 -17.40
CA GLY A 1 8.43 -2.74 -16.18
C GLY A 1 8.45 -1.59 -15.19
N ASP A 2 9.65 -1.15 -14.79
CA ASP A 2 9.82 -0.27 -13.63
C ASP A 2 9.28 1.14 -13.80
N ALA A 3 9.43 1.74 -14.99
CA ALA A 3 8.90 3.07 -15.26
C ALA A 3 7.36 3.13 -15.14
N MET A 4 6.65 2.06 -15.50
CA MET A 4 5.20 2.00 -15.34
C MET A 4 4.81 1.83 -13.87
N LYS A 5 5.52 0.96 -13.13
CA LYS A 5 5.34 0.80 -11.69
C LYS A 5 5.48 2.13 -10.96
N GLN A 6 6.53 2.90 -11.27
CA GLN A 6 6.76 4.19 -10.63
C GLN A 6 5.67 5.23 -10.96
N LYS A 7 5.18 5.26 -12.21
CA LYS A 7 4.05 6.15 -12.58
C LYS A 7 2.79 5.83 -11.77
N VAL A 8 2.46 4.55 -11.63
CA VAL A 8 1.29 4.10 -10.87
C VAL A 8 1.45 4.43 -9.38
N GLU A 9 2.61 4.14 -8.80
CA GLU A 9 2.89 4.46 -7.40
C GLU A 9 2.77 5.97 -7.13
N ASN A 10 3.39 6.81 -7.97
CA ASN A 10 3.33 8.26 -7.84
C ASN A 10 1.89 8.78 -7.97
N PHE A 11 1.10 8.24 -8.90
CA PHE A 11 -0.30 8.63 -9.06
C PHE A 11 -1.09 8.40 -7.76
N PHE A 12 -1.00 7.20 -7.19
CA PHE A 12 -1.75 6.88 -5.97
C PHE A 12 -1.24 7.64 -4.75
N MET A 13 0.07 7.79 -4.56
CA MET A 13 0.64 8.56 -3.46
C MET A 13 0.24 10.04 -3.48
N GLU A 14 0.04 10.62 -4.66
CA GLU A 14 -0.35 12.02 -4.83
C GLU A 14 -1.88 12.23 -4.79
N LEU A 15 -2.68 11.21 -5.08
CA LEU A 15 -4.13 11.32 -5.13
C LEU A 15 -4.77 11.91 -3.87
N PRO A 16 -4.50 11.42 -2.64
CA PRO A 16 -5.12 12.01 -1.44
C PRO A 16 -4.73 13.47 -1.18
N LYS A 17 -3.62 13.95 -1.75
CA LYS A 17 -3.19 15.35 -1.66
C LYS A 17 -3.92 16.25 -2.66
N LYS A 18 -4.24 15.70 -3.83
CA LYS A 18 -4.87 16.42 -4.94
C LYS A 18 -6.39 16.38 -4.88
N ASP A 19 -6.94 15.23 -4.51
CA ASP A 19 -8.37 14.97 -4.43
C ASP A 19 -8.66 13.92 -3.36
N LEU A 20 -8.83 14.41 -2.13
CA LEU A 20 -9.16 13.56 -0.98
C LEU A 20 -10.51 12.86 -1.16
N ALA A 21 -11.49 13.51 -1.80
CA ALA A 21 -12.81 12.93 -1.99
C ALA A 21 -12.78 11.75 -2.97
N CYS A 22 -12.04 11.89 -4.08
CA CYS A 22 -11.76 10.80 -5.00
C CYS A 22 -11.04 9.64 -4.30
N PHE A 23 -9.97 9.94 -3.54
CA PHE A 23 -9.25 8.95 -2.76
C PHE A 23 -10.17 8.19 -1.77
N GLN A 24 -10.99 8.91 -1.03
CA GLN A 24 -11.91 8.33 -0.05
C GLN A 24 -13.05 7.53 -0.69
N GLY A 25 -13.44 7.88 -1.92
CA GLY A 25 -14.48 7.19 -2.68
C GLY A 25 -14.21 5.69 -2.90
N PHE A 26 -12.95 5.27 -2.98
CA PHE A 26 -12.59 3.85 -3.18
C PHE A 26 -11.73 3.24 -2.06
N THR A 27 -11.09 4.04 -1.21
CA THR A 27 -10.32 3.51 -0.07
C THR A 27 -11.15 3.24 1.19
N GLN A 28 -12.45 3.55 1.14
CA GLN A 28 -13.46 3.36 2.18
C GLN A 28 -13.13 4.05 3.52
N GLY A 29 -14.10 4.79 4.07
CA GLY A 29 -13.99 5.38 5.41
C GLY A 29 -13.20 6.69 5.47
N LYS A 30 -12.45 6.89 6.57
CA LYS A 30 -11.72 8.14 6.91
C LYS A 30 -10.24 8.11 6.55
N ASN A 31 -9.83 7.24 5.63
CA ASN A 31 -8.44 7.19 5.18
C ASN A 31 -8.04 8.55 4.57
N THR A 32 -6.79 8.93 4.78
CA THR A 32 -6.27 10.24 4.30
C THR A 32 -4.97 10.14 3.53
N ALA A 33 -4.34 8.97 3.45
CA ALA A 33 -3.05 8.81 2.79
C ALA A 33 -2.76 7.34 2.45
N TYR A 34 -1.87 7.16 1.48
CA TYR A 34 -1.06 5.94 1.37
C TYR A 34 0.26 6.14 2.10
N ILE A 35 0.82 5.04 2.61
CA ILE A 35 2.19 4.97 3.11
C ILE A 35 3.01 4.10 2.18
N LYS A 36 4.26 4.52 1.91
CA LYS A 36 5.20 3.69 1.17
C LYS A 36 5.77 2.63 2.10
N VAL A 37 5.70 1.37 1.68
CA VAL A 37 6.27 0.23 2.41
C VAL A 37 7.12 -0.62 1.47
N ASP A 38 7.99 -1.43 2.05
CA ASP A 38 8.74 -2.47 1.36
C ASP A 38 8.33 -3.86 1.90
N PRO A 39 8.81 -4.97 1.31
CA PRO A 39 8.41 -6.32 1.73
C PRO A 39 8.59 -6.61 3.22
N SER A 40 9.54 -5.97 3.91
CA SER A 40 9.78 -6.17 5.35
C SER A 40 8.58 -5.78 6.21
N PHE A 41 7.70 -4.90 5.73
CA PHE A 41 6.45 -4.54 6.41
C PHE A 41 5.58 -5.77 6.72
N TYR A 42 5.66 -6.81 5.88
CA TYR A 42 4.88 -8.05 6.05
C TYR A 42 5.63 -9.14 6.82
N GLN A 43 6.86 -8.90 7.29
CA GLN A 43 7.72 -9.94 7.85
C GLN A 43 7.06 -10.67 9.03
N THR A 44 6.40 -9.93 9.92
CA THR A 44 5.69 -10.51 11.07
C THR A 44 4.64 -11.55 10.63
N ILE A 45 3.89 -11.27 9.55
CA ILE A 45 2.87 -12.19 9.03
C ILE A 45 3.51 -13.39 8.33
N ILE A 46 4.62 -13.16 7.61
CA ILE A 46 5.39 -14.22 6.97
C ILE A 46 5.92 -15.19 8.02
N ASP A 47 6.52 -14.69 9.10
CA ASP A 47 7.08 -15.50 10.18
C ASP A 47 5.98 -16.28 10.91
N ALA A 48 4.84 -15.63 11.21
CA ALA A 48 3.69 -16.29 11.80
C ALA A 48 3.20 -17.45 10.94
N ARG A 49 3.11 -17.29 9.61
CA ARG A 49 2.69 -18.37 8.70
C ARG A 49 3.71 -19.50 8.64
N LYS A 50 5.00 -19.19 8.54
CA LYS A 50 6.08 -20.20 8.54
C LYS A 50 6.08 -21.05 9.81
N SER A 51 5.79 -20.45 10.96
CA SER A 51 5.72 -21.17 12.24
C SER A 51 4.64 -22.26 12.29
N VAL A 52 3.58 -22.15 11.48
CA VAL A 52 2.46 -23.11 11.43
C VAL A 52 2.72 -24.27 10.48
N ILE A 53 3.49 -24.06 9.40
CA ILE A 53 3.65 -25.05 8.32
C ILE A 53 4.96 -25.82 8.35
N GLY A 54 5.87 -25.50 9.28
CA GLY A 54 7.26 -25.98 9.24
C GLY A 54 8.04 -25.16 8.23
N GLY A 55 8.84 -24.21 8.73
CA GLY A 55 9.50 -23.17 7.94
C GLY A 55 10.46 -23.64 6.86
#